data_AF-A0A923QE06-F1
#
_entry.id   AF-A0A923QE06-F1
#
_cell.length_a   1.000
_cell.length_b   1.000
_cell.length_c   1.000
_cell.angle_alpha   90.00
_cell.angle_beta   90.00
_cell.angle_gamma   90.00
#
_symmetry.space_group_name_H-M   'P 1'
#
loop_
_entity.id
_entity.type
_entity.pdbx_description
1 polymer ?
#
loop_
_entity_poly.entity_id
_entity_poly.type
_entity_poly.pdbx_seq_one_letter_code
_entity_poly.pdbx_strand_id
1 'polypeptide(L)' 'MKLRNLVLAVAALAALGTSLVSTSAFAQAKEQFFPLLSYRTGPYAPNGTPWANGKQDYL' A
#
# COMPACT_ATOMS: atom_id res chain seq x y z
N MET A 1 -1.20 -30.06 -38.84
CA MET A 1 -0.73 -28.67 -38.99
C MET A 1 -1.73 -27.65 -38.44
N LYS A 2 -3.00 -27.67 -38.87
CA LYS A 2 -4.01 -26.66 -38.47
C LYS A 2 -4.28 -26.59 -36.96
N LEU A 3 -4.42 -27.73 -36.28
CA LEU A 3 -4.73 -27.76 -34.84
C LEU A 3 -3.59 -27.21 -33.97
N ARG A 4 -2.33 -27.53 -34.32
CA ARG A 4 -1.14 -27.03 -33.61
C ARG A 4 -1.02 -25.52 -33.70
N ASN A 5 -1.24 -24.97 -34.89
CA ASN A 5 -1.20 -23.51 -35.11
C ASN A 5 -2.34 -22.80 -34.36
N LEU A 6 -3.51 -23.44 -34.27
CA LEU A 6 -4.66 -22.92 -33.54
C LEU A 6 -4.39 -22.89 -32.02
N VAL A 7 -3.79 -23.95 -31.47
CA VAL A 7 -3.35 -24.00 -30.06
C VAL A 7 -2.31 -22.93 -29.76
N LEU A 8 -1.33 -22.73 -30.64
CA LEU A 8 -0.30 -21.69 -30.46
C LEU A 8 -0.91 -20.28 -30.51
N ALA A 9 -1.86 -20.03 -31.40
CA ALA A 9 -2.55 -18.73 -31.49
C ALA A 9 -3.37 -18.43 -30.23
N VAL A 10 -4.08 -19.42 -29.69
CA VAL A 10 -4.86 -19.28 -28.45
C VAL A 10 -3.95 -19.04 -27.25
N ALA A 11 -2.83 -19.76 -27.15
CA ALA A 11 -1.85 -19.56 -26.07
C ALA A 11 -1.23 -18.16 -26.10
N ALA A 12 -0.91 -17.65 -27.28
CA ALA A 12 -0.41 -16.29 -27.45
C ALA A 12 -1.45 -15.23 -27.05
N LEU A 13 -2.71 -15.41 -27.45
CA LEU A 13 -3.82 -14.53 -27.04
C LEU A 13 -4.06 -14.55 -25.54
N ALA A 14 -4.00 -15.72 -24.90
CA ALA A 14 -4.16 -15.84 -23.45
C ALA A 14 -3.03 -15.14 -22.68
N ALA A 15 -1.77 -15.28 -23.13
CA ALA A 15 -0.62 -14.62 -22.53
C ALA A 15 -0.66 -13.09 -22.67
N LEU A 16 -1.18 -12.58 -23.79
CA LEU A 16 -1.41 -11.15 -24.00
C LEU A 16 -2.63 -10.63 -23.23
N GLY A 17 -3.67 -11.44 -23.08
CA GLY A 17 -4.87 -11.10 -22.33
C GLY A 17 -4.58 -10.80 -20.85
N THR A 18 -3.64 -11.51 -20.23
CA THR A 18 -3.28 -11.30 -18.83
C THR A 18 -2.52 -10.00 -18.56
N SER A 19 -1.82 -9.43 -19.55
CA SER A 19 -1.13 -8.14 -19.38
C SER A 19 -1.99 -6.93 -19.75
N LEU A 20 -3.08 -7.16 -20.50
CA LEU A 20 -4.04 -6.12 -20.91
C LEU A 20 -5.16 -5.90 -19.88
N VAL A 21 -5.37 -6.86 -18.97
CA VAL A 21 -6.24 -6.68 -17.80
C VAL A 21 -5.44 -5.95 -16.73
N SER A 22 -5.39 -4.62 -16.83
CA SER A 22 -4.95 -3.80 -15.71
C SER A 22 -6.01 -3.91 -14.61
N THR A 23 -5.62 -4.38 -13.43
CA THR A 23 -6.47 -4.23 -12.25
C THR A 23 -6.65 -2.74 -12.00
N SER A 24 -7.89 -2.27 -11.87
CA SER A 24 -8.17 -0.89 -11.50
C SER A 24 -7.41 -0.54 -10.22
N ALA A 25 -6.39 0.32 -10.32
CA ALA A 25 -5.74 0.88 -9.15
C ALA A 25 -6.76 1.82 -8.48
N PHE A 26 -7.39 1.34 -7.42
CA PHE A 26 -8.24 2.19 -6.59
C PHE A 26 -7.36 3.29 -5.97
N ALA A 27 -7.73 4.55 -6.21
CA ALA A 27 -7.10 5.71 -5.60
C ALA A 27 -7.51 5.78 -4.12
N GLN A 28 -7.00 4.86 -3.31
CA GLN A 28 -7.08 4.95 -1.86
C GLN A 28 -5.92 5.79 -1.35
N ALA A 29 -6.20 6.68 -0.41
CA ALA A 29 -5.15 7.43 0.27
C ALA A 29 -4.20 6.42 0.93
N LYS A 30 -2.96 6.34 0.46
CA LYS A 30 -1.90 5.53 1.07
C LYS A 30 -1.35 6.26 2.29
N GLU A 31 -2.22 6.48 3.26
CA GLU A 31 -1.83 7.11 4.53
C GLU A 31 -1.07 6.08 5.35
N GLN A 32 0.17 6.43 5.71
CA GLN A 32 0.96 5.64 6.62
C GLN A 32 0.57 6.02 8.05
N PHE A 33 -0.14 5.12 8.73
CA PHE A 33 -0.53 5.36 10.12
C PHE A 33 0.63 5.08 11.09
N PHE A 34 1.05 6.10 11.84
CA PHE A 34 2.05 5.98 12.89
C PHE A 34 1.43 6.24 14.27
N PRO A 35 1.15 5.21 15.08
CA PRO A 35 0.54 5.40 16.39
C PRO A 35 1.44 6.27 17.30
N LEU A 36 0.82 7.16 18.07
CA LEU A 36 1.49 8.01 19.05
C LEU A 36 1.06 7.62 20.45
N LEU A 37 1.97 6.99 21.21
CA LEU A 37 1.77 6.79 22.63
C LEU A 37 2.09 8.10 23.35
N SER A 38 1.05 8.75 23.88
CA SER A 38 1.17 10.03 24.57
C SER A 38 0.72 9.90 26.02
N TYR A 39 1.52 10.42 26.94
CA TYR A 39 1.19 10.56 28.36
C TYR A 39 1.40 12.01 28.77
N ARG A 40 0.29 12.75 28.83
CA ARG A 40 0.25 14.20 29.08
C ARG A 40 -0.11 14.56 30.52
N THR A 41 -0.42 13.56 31.34
CA THR A 41 -0.90 13.72 32.72
C THR A 41 -0.11 12.85 33.70
N GLY A 42 -0.20 13.20 34.99
CA GLY A 42 0.51 12.50 36.06
C GLY A 42 1.99 12.95 36.23
N PRO A 43 2.73 12.30 37.15
CA PRO A 43 4.08 12.73 37.54
C PRO A 43 5.10 12.75 36.40
N TYR A 44 4.88 11.93 35.36
CA TYR A 44 5.77 11.82 34.20
C TYR A 44 5.38 12.74 33.02
N ALA A 45 4.31 13.53 33.14
CA ALA A 45 3.87 14.48 32.12
C ALA A 45 4.96 15.48 31.66
N PRO A 46 5.86 15.99 32.54
CA PRO A 46 6.93 16.89 32.11
C PRO A 46 7.89 16.28 31.09
N ASN A 47 8.08 14.95 31.11
CA ASN A 47 8.91 14.23 30.13
C ASN A 47 8.11 13.79 28.90
N GLY A 48 6.85 13.38 29.07
CA GLY A 48 6.02 12.87 27.98
C GLY A 48 5.51 13.92 27.01
N THR A 49 5.25 15.13 27.51
CA THR A 49 4.76 16.26 26.70
C THR A 49 5.75 16.67 25.60
N PRO A 50 7.04 16.93 25.89
CA PRO A 50 8.01 17.26 24.84
C PRO A 50 8.24 16.12 23.85
N TRP A 51 8.25 14.86 24.32
CA TRP A 51 8.34 13.69 23.43
C TRP A 51 7.21 13.65 22.40
N ALA A 52 5.97 13.78 22.86
CA ALA A 52 4.81 13.69 22.00
C ALA A 52 4.68 14.89 21.05
N ASN A 53 5.08 16.09 21.48
CA ASN A 53 5.16 17.24 20.59
C ASN A 53 6.23 17.04 19.52
N GLY A 54 7.44 16.66 19.90
CA GLY A 54 8.52 16.41 18.95
C GLY A 54 8.15 15.34 17.92
N LYS A 55 7.50 14.23 18.32
CA LYS A 55 7.04 13.23 17.36
C LYS A 55 5.99 13.78 16.40
N GLN A 56 5.12 14.67 16.84
CA GLN A 56 4.04 15.21 16.02
C GLN A 56 4.48 16.37 15.13
N ASP A 57 5.56 17.07 15.50
CA ASP A 57 6.17 18.14 14.70
C ASP A 57 7.01 17.58 13.53
N TYR A 58 7.52 16.33 13.64
CA TYR A 58 8.51 15.78 12.70
C TYR A 58 8.09 14.50 11.96
N LEU A 59 6.99 13.85 12.32
CA LEU A 59 6.53 12.58 11.74
C LEU A 59 5.09 12.67 11.23
#